data_AF-A0A1V4ILY1-F1
#
_entry.id   AF-A0A1V4ILY1-F1
#
_cell.length_a   1.000
_cell.length_b   1.000
_cell.length_c   1.000
_cell.angle_alpha   90.00
_cell.angle_beta   90.00
_cell.angle_gamma   90.00
#
_symmetry.space_group_name_H-M   'P 1'
#
loop_
_entity.id
_entity.type
_entity.pdbx_description
1 polymer ?
#
loop_
_entity_poly.entity_id
_entity_poly.type
_entity_poly.pdbx_seq_one_letter_code
_entity_poly.pdbx_strand_id
1 'polypeptide(L)'
;MRIGELELAIIDIITFIGLLITFLTGVLNLFQNKKTLYINNITRFRVIWITTLRTHISSLKELSNITNLYVRTRDGRNKIEFRRELERVVSLIKMQLNFTGTLDCQLICKVDALKAALNSYLLAYYCKNTVNKAENDNEVIDKFKEVIDVITEKKLLEQLLNIAISNKKIEAINKAETPSLLELKNEVKLAYMGDSILIKQMIKEIDYMIINYESEIECLNCDIDKIVQIYLKAEWVRCKIETKMWPYNRYDEDKVIKRLQKEYEDHWK
;
A
#
# COMPACT_ATOMS: atom_id res chain seq x y z
N MET A 1 44.94 69.48 -26.30
CA MET A 1 44.78 68.12 -26.87
C MET A 1 44.53 67.05 -25.79
N ARG A 2 43.84 67.37 -24.69
CA ARG A 2 43.53 66.41 -23.59
C ARG A 2 42.05 66.08 -23.43
N ILE A 3 41.17 66.83 -24.10
CA ILE A 3 39.71 66.68 -23.95
C ILE A 3 39.20 65.49 -24.79
N GLY A 4 39.72 65.29 -26.00
CA GLY A 4 39.33 64.16 -26.87
C GLY A 4 39.81 62.78 -26.39
N GLU A 5 40.96 62.69 -25.72
CA GLU A 5 41.45 61.42 -25.12
C GLU A 5 40.56 60.98 -23.94
N LEU A 6 40.03 61.94 -23.19
CA LEU A 6 39.19 61.69 -22.03
C LEU A 6 37.78 61.24 -22.46
N GLU A 7 37.24 61.82 -23.54
CA GLU A 7 35.99 61.39 -24.17
C GLU A 7 36.11 59.98 -24.77
N LEU A 8 37.21 59.67 -25.46
CA LEU A 8 37.49 58.32 -25.99
C LEU A 8 37.58 57.28 -24.86
N ALA A 9 38.29 57.59 -23.78
CA ALA A 9 38.39 56.70 -22.63
C ALA A 9 37.03 56.44 -21.94
N ILE A 10 36.15 57.44 -21.87
CA ILE A 10 34.79 57.27 -21.32
C ILE A 10 33.97 56.34 -22.22
N ILE A 11 34.05 56.48 -23.54
CA ILE A 11 33.35 55.62 -24.49
C ILE A 11 33.84 54.17 -24.40
N ASP A 12 35.15 53.96 -24.27
CA ASP A 12 35.74 52.62 -24.10
C ASP A 12 35.30 51.97 -22.77
N ILE A 13 35.20 52.74 -21.68
CA ILE A 13 34.69 52.24 -20.40
C ILE A 13 33.21 51.85 -20.51
N ILE A 14 32.38 52.67 -21.16
CA ILE A 14 30.95 52.39 -21.35
C ILE A 14 30.74 51.14 -22.20
N THR A 15 31.49 51.00 -23.30
CA THR A 15 31.39 49.82 -24.18
C THR A 15 31.87 48.55 -23.48
N PHE A 16 32.95 48.62 -22.69
CA PHE A 16 33.42 47.51 -21.87
C PHE A 16 32.39 47.08 -20.81
N ILE A 17 31.76 48.04 -20.11
CA ILE A 17 30.68 47.75 -19.15
C ILE A 17 29.49 47.10 -19.86
N GLY A 18 29.11 47.60 -21.04
CA GLY A 18 28.05 47.01 -21.86
C GLY A 18 28.33 45.54 -22.22
N LEU A 19 29.55 45.24 -22.68
CA LEU A 19 30.01 43.88 -22.98
C LEU A 19 29.99 42.99 -21.73
N LEU A 20 30.44 43.50 -20.59
CA LEU A 20 30.43 42.76 -19.31
C LEU A 20 29.00 42.41 -18.89
N ILE A 21 28.07 43.35 -18.99
CA ILE A 21 26.65 43.12 -18.67
C ILE A 21 26.06 42.07 -19.61
N THR A 22 26.27 42.18 -20.92
CA THR A 22 25.76 41.19 -21.88
C THR A 22 26.34 39.80 -21.63
N PHE A 23 27.64 39.71 -21.33
CA PHE A 23 28.30 38.45 -21.00
C PHE A 23 27.71 37.82 -19.73
N LEU A 24 27.60 38.61 -18.64
CA LEU A 24 26.99 38.15 -17.39
C LEU A 24 25.53 37.71 -17.59
N THR A 25 24.77 38.46 -18.38
CA THR A 25 23.36 38.13 -18.70
C THR A 25 23.27 36.82 -19.49
N GLY A 26 24.16 36.61 -20.46
CA GLY A 26 24.25 35.37 -21.23
C GLY A 26 24.61 34.15 -20.38
N VAL A 27 25.59 34.28 -19.48
CA VAL A 27 25.98 33.22 -18.54
C VAL A 27 24.84 32.90 -17.57
N LEU A 28 24.17 33.92 -17.01
CA LEU A 28 23.01 33.73 -16.13
C LEU A 28 21.85 33.01 -16.85
N ASN A 29 21.56 33.38 -18.10
CA ASN A 29 20.52 32.72 -18.90
C ASN A 29 20.83 31.24 -19.16
N LEU A 30 22.09 30.88 -19.41
CA LEU A 30 22.49 29.47 -19.60
C LEU A 30 22.31 28.64 -18.32
N PHE A 31 22.66 29.19 -17.16
CA PHE A 31 22.44 28.51 -15.87
C PHE A 31 20.95 28.38 -15.53
N GLN A 32 20.13 29.38 -15.86
CA GLN A 32 18.68 29.31 -15.70
C GLN A 32 18.07 28.24 -16.60
N ASN A 33 18.45 28.18 -17.89
CA ASN A 33 17.90 27.20 -18.84
C ASN A 33 18.17 25.74 -18.45
N LYS A 34 19.39 25.40 -18.04
CA LYS A 34 19.70 24.02 -17.58
C LYS A 34 18.88 23.63 -16.34
N LYS A 35 18.72 24.56 -15.39
CA LYS A 35 17.96 24.35 -14.16
C LYS A 35 16.46 24.21 -14.43
N THR A 36 15.88 25.06 -15.27
CA THR A 36 14.47 24.98 -15.69
C THR A 36 14.20 23.64 -16.39
N LEU A 37 15.10 23.20 -17.28
CA LEU A 37 14.97 21.91 -17.96
C LEU A 37 15.04 20.72 -16.99
N TYR A 38 15.94 20.79 -16.00
CA TYR A 38 16.03 19.78 -14.93
C TYR A 38 14.76 19.71 -14.07
N ILE A 39 14.23 20.87 -13.63
CA ILE A 39 12.98 20.93 -12.85
C ILE A 39 11.82 20.36 -13.66
N ASN A 40 11.67 20.79 -14.91
CA ASN A 40 10.62 20.29 -15.80
C ASN A 40 10.71 18.77 -15.99
N ASN A 41 11.91 18.21 -16.10
CA ASN A 41 12.10 16.77 -16.16
C ASN A 41 11.71 16.06 -14.86
N ILE A 42 12.14 16.56 -13.69
CA ILE A 42 11.73 15.99 -12.39
C ILE A 42 10.21 16.04 -12.23
N THR A 43 9.60 17.19 -12.50
CA THR A 43 8.14 17.35 -12.41
C THR A 43 7.43 16.36 -13.34
N ARG A 44 7.93 16.18 -14.57
CA ARG A 44 7.40 15.19 -15.51
C ARG A 44 7.47 13.77 -14.93
N PHE A 45 8.62 13.36 -14.40
CA PHE A 45 8.77 12.03 -13.81
C PHE A 45 7.85 11.83 -12.59
N ARG A 46 7.70 12.84 -11.73
CA ARG A 46 6.76 12.77 -10.60
C ARG A 46 5.30 12.66 -11.04
N VAL A 47 4.89 13.39 -12.06
CA VAL A 47 3.52 13.27 -12.62
C VAL A 47 3.26 11.88 -13.20
N ILE A 48 4.25 11.31 -13.91
CA ILE A 48 4.18 9.93 -14.39
C ILE A 48 4.04 8.97 -13.20
N TRP A 49 4.91 9.09 -12.19
CA TRP A 49 4.88 8.26 -10.99
C TRP A 49 3.54 8.34 -10.23
N ILE A 50 2.99 9.55 -10.01
CA ILE A 50 1.65 9.74 -9.42
C ILE A 50 0.58 8.95 -10.19
N THR A 51 0.65 8.99 -11.52
CA THR A 51 -0.32 8.35 -12.39
C THR A 51 -0.18 6.83 -12.31
N THR A 52 1.04 6.32 -12.35
CA THR A 52 1.33 4.88 -12.24
C THR A 52 0.91 4.33 -10.89
N LEU A 53 1.20 5.04 -9.79
CA LEU A 53 0.77 4.65 -8.45
C LEU A 53 -0.75 4.58 -8.35
N ARG A 54 -1.46 5.59 -8.89
CA ARG A 54 -2.92 5.58 -8.94
C ARG A 54 -3.47 4.37 -9.71
N THR A 55 -2.85 4.00 -10.82
CA THR A 55 -3.24 2.80 -11.58
C THR A 55 -3.07 1.53 -10.75
N HIS A 56 -1.94 1.36 -10.07
CA HIS A 56 -1.73 0.16 -9.25
C HIS A 56 -2.66 0.10 -8.04
N ILE A 57 -2.93 1.22 -7.37
CA ILE A 57 -3.94 1.29 -6.31
C ILE A 57 -5.33 0.95 -6.86
N SER A 58 -5.69 1.45 -8.05
CA SER A 58 -6.97 1.09 -8.68
C SER A 58 -7.07 -0.41 -8.96
N SER A 59 -6.00 -1.05 -9.45
CA SER A 59 -5.95 -2.50 -9.65
C SER A 59 -6.08 -3.26 -8.33
N LEU A 60 -5.44 -2.78 -7.25
CA LEU A 60 -5.59 -3.37 -5.92
C LEU A 60 -7.05 -3.29 -5.44
N LYS A 61 -7.72 -2.17 -5.66
CA LYS A 61 -9.14 -2.00 -5.32
C LYS A 61 -10.03 -2.97 -6.08
N GLU A 62 -9.79 -3.15 -7.38
CA GLU A 62 -10.52 -4.11 -8.20
C GLU A 62 -10.37 -5.55 -7.68
N LEU A 63 -9.15 -5.93 -7.29
CA LEU A 63 -8.85 -7.24 -6.69
C LEU A 63 -9.49 -7.42 -5.31
N SER A 64 -9.62 -6.34 -4.55
CA SER A 64 -10.21 -6.34 -3.20
C SER A 64 -11.73 -6.23 -3.18
N ASN A 65 -12.38 -6.07 -4.34
CA ASN A 65 -13.83 -5.91 -4.43
C ASN A 65 -14.53 -7.20 -3.97
N ILE A 66 -15.35 -7.12 -2.93
CA ILE A 66 -16.07 -8.25 -2.32
C ILE A 66 -16.91 -9.01 -3.34
N THR A 67 -17.60 -8.31 -4.25
CA THR A 67 -18.39 -8.96 -5.31
C THR A 67 -17.52 -9.82 -6.22
N ASN A 68 -16.34 -9.31 -6.61
CA ASN A 68 -15.37 -10.06 -7.42
C ASN A 68 -14.82 -11.26 -6.64
N LEU A 69 -14.54 -11.09 -5.35
CA LEU A 69 -14.07 -12.16 -4.48
C LEU A 69 -15.12 -13.27 -4.34
N TYR A 70 -16.39 -12.91 -4.13
CA TYR A 70 -17.50 -13.86 -4.03
C TYR A 70 -17.69 -14.69 -5.31
N VAL A 71 -17.66 -14.04 -6.48
CA VAL A 71 -17.75 -14.75 -7.77
C VAL A 71 -16.58 -15.72 -7.92
N ARG A 72 -15.36 -15.31 -7.55
CA ARG A 72 -14.16 -16.16 -7.63
C ARG A 72 -14.16 -17.30 -6.63
N THR A 73 -14.69 -17.12 -5.42
CA THR A 73 -14.78 -18.21 -4.43
C THR A 73 -15.83 -19.26 -4.83
N ARG A 74 -16.86 -18.85 -5.59
CA ARG A 74 -17.91 -19.73 -6.12
C ARG A 74 -17.49 -20.52 -7.37
N ASP A 75 -16.74 -19.91 -8.29
CA ASP A 75 -16.43 -20.49 -9.60
C ASP A 75 -15.39 -21.63 -9.57
N GLY A 76 -14.70 -21.86 -8.45
CA GLY A 76 -13.77 -22.98 -8.29
C GLY A 76 -12.54 -22.98 -9.23
N ARG A 77 -12.41 -21.97 -10.11
CA ARG A 77 -11.30 -21.81 -11.06
C ARG A 77 -9.99 -21.46 -10.35
N ASN A 78 -8.88 -21.67 -11.06
CA ASN A 78 -7.51 -21.59 -10.57
C ASN A 78 -7.22 -20.29 -9.78
N LYS A 79 -7.25 -20.40 -8.45
CA LYS A 79 -7.03 -19.27 -7.51
C LYS A 79 -5.58 -18.79 -7.49
N ILE A 80 -4.66 -19.52 -8.13
CA ILE A 80 -3.23 -19.19 -8.21
C ILE A 80 -3.01 -17.92 -9.04
N GLU A 81 -3.78 -17.74 -10.12
CA GLU A 81 -3.67 -16.56 -10.99
C GLU A 81 -4.03 -15.29 -10.22
N PHE A 82 -5.14 -15.31 -9.46
CA PHE A 82 -5.51 -14.21 -8.58
C PHE A 82 -4.42 -13.89 -7.58
N ARG A 83 -3.89 -14.91 -6.89
CA ARG A 83 -2.86 -14.72 -5.86
C ARG A 83 -1.58 -14.13 -6.46
N ARG A 84 -1.18 -14.61 -7.63
CA ARG A 84 -0.02 -14.08 -8.36
C ARG A 84 -0.23 -12.61 -8.72
N GLU A 85 -1.42 -12.27 -9.20
CA GLU A 85 -1.76 -10.90 -9.58
C GLU A 85 -1.80 -9.96 -8.37
N LEU A 86 -2.37 -10.41 -7.25
CA LEU A 86 -2.36 -9.68 -5.98
C LEU A 86 -0.92 -9.43 -5.50
N GLU A 87 -0.07 -10.45 -5.49
CA GLU A 87 1.36 -10.31 -5.12
C GLU A 87 2.11 -9.34 -6.04
N ARG A 88 1.83 -9.41 -7.34
CA ARG A 88 2.42 -8.52 -8.34
C ARG A 88 2.04 -7.07 -8.08
N VAL A 89 0.75 -6.78 -7.90
CA VAL A 89 0.26 -5.41 -7.66
C VAL A 89 0.79 -4.85 -6.34
N VAL A 90 0.74 -5.63 -5.26
CA VAL A 90 1.29 -5.24 -3.95
C VAL A 90 2.78 -4.91 -4.06
N SER A 91 3.56 -5.76 -4.74
CA SER A 91 4.99 -5.54 -4.94
C SER A 91 5.26 -4.26 -5.74
N LEU A 92 4.49 -4.02 -6.81
CA LEU A 92 4.64 -2.81 -7.63
C LEU A 92 4.32 -1.53 -6.86
N ILE A 93 3.28 -1.54 -6.01
CA ILE A 93 2.98 -0.42 -5.11
C ILE A 93 4.16 -0.17 -4.18
N LYS A 94 4.67 -1.21 -3.51
CA LYS A 94 5.79 -1.09 -2.57
C LYS A 94 7.07 -0.58 -3.24
N MET A 95 7.36 -1.00 -4.47
CA MET A 95 8.51 -0.52 -5.24
C MET A 95 8.42 0.96 -5.63
N GLN A 96 7.21 1.52 -5.71
CA GLN A 96 7.00 2.93 -6.02
C GLN A 96 7.04 3.83 -4.79
N LEU A 97 6.86 3.27 -3.59
CA LEU A 97 6.84 4.01 -2.34
C LEU A 97 8.22 4.06 -1.71
N ASN A 98 8.51 5.15 -0.99
CA ASN A 98 9.79 5.34 -0.33
C ASN A 98 9.78 4.72 1.07
N PHE A 99 10.70 3.78 1.35
CA PHE A 99 10.78 3.11 2.65
C PHE A 99 11.14 4.03 3.82
N THR A 100 11.60 5.26 3.57
CA THR A 100 11.91 6.24 4.63
C THR A 100 10.78 7.23 4.91
N GLY A 101 9.73 7.26 4.07
CA GLY A 101 8.64 8.22 4.21
C GLY A 101 7.59 7.76 5.20
N THR A 102 7.15 8.63 6.12
CA THR A 102 6.14 8.25 7.14
C THR A 102 4.82 7.84 6.50
N LEU A 103 4.32 8.60 5.52
CA LEU A 103 3.08 8.27 4.80
C LEU A 103 3.25 7.03 3.91
N ASP A 104 4.40 6.89 3.26
CA ASP A 104 4.75 5.70 2.47
C ASP A 104 4.73 4.43 3.33
N CYS A 105 5.36 4.47 4.51
CA CYS A 105 5.33 3.35 5.45
C CYS A 105 3.91 3.02 5.91
N GLN A 106 3.09 4.04 6.22
CA GLN A 106 1.68 3.82 6.57
C GLN A 106 0.91 3.16 5.43
N LEU A 107 1.10 3.61 4.19
CA LEU A 107 0.47 3.01 3.02
C LEU A 107 0.94 1.57 2.79
N ILE A 108 2.24 1.29 2.91
CA ILE A 108 2.81 -0.05 2.79
C ILE A 108 2.18 -0.98 3.84
N CYS A 109 2.11 -0.56 5.10
CA CYS A 109 1.49 -1.35 6.17
C CYS A 109 0.02 -1.67 5.88
N LYS A 110 -0.75 -0.69 5.39
CA LYS A 110 -2.17 -0.90 5.05
C LYS A 110 -2.35 -1.82 3.84
N VAL A 111 -1.51 -1.70 2.82
CA VAL A 111 -1.51 -2.58 1.64
C VAL A 111 -1.12 -4.02 2.02
N ASP A 112 -0.12 -4.20 2.87
CA ASP A 112 0.28 -5.52 3.37
C ASP A 112 -0.83 -6.15 4.25
N ALA A 113 -1.50 -5.35 5.09
CA ALA A 113 -2.65 -5.79 5.86
C ALA A 113 -3.83 -6.20 4.96
N LEU A 114 -4.11 -5.43 3.91
CA LEU A 114 -5.17 -5.76 2.94
C LEU A 114 -4.86 -7.07 2.22
N LYS A 115 -3.61 -7.27 1.77
CA LYS A 115 -3.15 -8.53 1.18
C LYS A 115 -3.40 -9.71 2.13
N ALA A 116 -3.02 -9.57 3.40
CA ALA A 116 -3.20 -10.62 4.40
C ALA A 116 -4.69 -10.93 4.64
N ALA A 117 -5.55 -9.90 4.71
CA ALA A 117 -6.98 -10.06 4.84
C ALA A 117 -7.60 -10.79 3.63
N LEU A 118 -7.22 -10.40 2.40
CA LEU A 118 -7.68 -11.03 1.16
C LEU A 118 -7.26 -12.51 1.07
N ASN A 119 -6.00 -12.82 1.37
CA ASN A 119 -5.53 -14.20 1.38
C ASN A 119 -6.25 -15.03 2.46
N SER A 120 -6.46 -14.46 3.65
CA SER A 120 -7.17 -15.14 4.74
C SER A 120 -8.64 -15.40 4.38
N TYR A 121 -9.32 -14.43 3.75
CA TYR A 121 -10.67 -14.59 3.21
C TYR A 121 -10.77 -15.75 2.20
N LEU A 122 -9.86 -15.81 1.23
CA LEU A 122 -9.85 -16.87 0.22
C LEU A 122 -9.58 -18.26 0.80
N LEU A 123 -8.68 -18.33 1.79
CA LEU A 123 -8.35 -19.57 2.49
C LEU A 123 -9.49 -20.01 3.41
N ALA A 124 -10.20 -19.09 4.06
CA ALA A 124 -11.41 -19.39 4.84
C ALA A 124 -12.51 -20.01 3.97
N TYR A 125 -12.77 -19.42 2.80
CA TYR A 125 -13.70 -20.02 1.82
C TYR A 125 -13.23 -21.37 1.30
N TYR A 126 -11.94 -21.54 1.05
CA TYR A 126 -11.38 -22.83 0.67
C TYR A 126 -11.58 -23.88 1.77
N CYS A 127 -11.32 -23.53 3.02
CA CYS A 127 -11.55 -24.39 4.17
C CYS A 127 -13.02 -24.83 4.25
N LYS A 128 -13.94 -23.87 4.23
CA LYS A 128 -15.38 -24.13 4.25
C LYS A 128 -15.81 -25.06 3.12
N ASN A 129 -15.44 -24.73 1.89
CA ASN A 129 -15.90 -25.46 0.71
C ASN A 129 -15.31 -26.87 0.63
N THR A 130 -14.07 -27.07 1.10
CA THR A 130 -13.43 -28.39 1.10
C THR A 130 -14.03 -29.29 2.16
N VAL A 131 -14.28 -28.79 3.37
CA VAL A 131 -14.85 -29.57 4.47
C VAL A 131 -16.34 -29.88 4.24
N ASN A 132 -17.11 -28.93 3.69
CA ASN A 132 -18.53 -29.17 3.38
C ASN A 132 -18.76 -30.20 2.25
N LYS A 133 -17.72 -30.58 1.52
CA LYS A 133 -17.78 -31.67 0.52
C LYS A 133 -17.56 -33.05 1.12
N ALA A 134 -17.28 -33.18 2.42
CA ALA A 134 -17.14 -34.47 3.08
C ALA A 134 -18.52 -35.11 3.33
N GLU A 135 -18.65 -36.40 3.00
CA GLU A 135 -19.88 -37.16 3.19
C GLU A 135 -19.94 -37.84 4.55
N ASN A 136 -18.79 -38.08 5.18
CA ASN A 136 -18.67 -38.76 6.47
C ASN A 136 -17.69 -38.06 7.43
N ASP A 137 -17.79 -38.38 8.72
CA ASP A 137 -17.03 -37.72 9.78
C ASP A 137 -15.51 -37.98 9.72
N ASN A 138 -15.09 -39.13 9.19
CA ASN A 138 -13.67 -39.41 8.98
C ASN A 138 -13.10 -38.57 7.83
N GLU A 139 -13.85 -38.41 6.74
CA GLU A 139 -13.50 -37.57 5.61
C GLU A 139 -13.48 -36.08 5.98
N VAL A 140 -14.33 -35.65 6.92
CA VAL A 140 -14.27 -34.28 7.50
C VAL A 140 -12.91 -34.04 8.16
N ILE A 141 -12.41 -35.00 8.95
CA ILE A 141 -11.14 -34.90 9.67
C ILE A 141 -9.97 -34.88 8.69
N ASP A 142 -9.98 -35.77 7.69
CA ASP A 142 -8.93 -35.87 6.69
C ASP A 142 -8.86 -34.61 5.81
N LYS A 143 -10.01 -34.15 5.28
CA LYS A 143 -10.09 -32.92 4.48
C LYS A 143 -9.70 -31.69 5.29
N PHE A 144 -10.07 -31.63 6.57
CA PHE A 144 -9.65 -30.51 7.43
C PHE A 144 -8.14 -30.51 7.64
N LYS A 145 -7.52 -31.67 7.88
CA LYS A 145 -6.07 -31.82 8.01
C LYS A 145 -5.33 -31.36 6.76
N GLU A 146 -5.80 -31.77 5.57
CA GLU A 146 -5.27 -31.31 4.28
C GLU A 146 -5.36 -29.78 4.13
N VAL A 147 -6.49 -29.19 4.50
CA VAL A 147 -6.67 -27.74 4.45
C VAL A 147 -5.67 -27.02 5.37
N ILE A 148 -5.48 -27.48 6.61
CA ILE A 148 -4.51 -26.88 7.54
C ILE A 148 -3.10 -26.91 6.95
N ASP A 149 -2.75 -27.97 6.23
CA ASP A 149 -1.46 -28.08 5.54
C ASP A 149 -1.31 -27.07 4.38
N VAL A 150 -2.40 -26.75 3.68
CA VAL A 150 -2.41 -25.76 2.58
C VAL A 150 -2.40 -24.31 3.09
N ILE A 151 -2.92 -24.03 4.29
CA ILE A 151 -2.98 -22.66 4.82
C ILE A 151 -1.57 -22.08 4.97
N THR A 152 -1.38 -20.88 4.41
CA THR A 152 -0.09 -20.16 4.41
C THR A 152 -0.15 -18.87 5.21
N GLU A 153 -1.34 -18.40 5.55
CA GLU A 153 -1.55 -17.17 6.33
C GLU A 153 -1.66 -17.48 7.82
N LYS A 154 -0.75 -16.88 8.61
CA LYS A 154 -0.75 -17.03 10.08
C LYS A 154 -2.05 -16.56 10.72
N LYS A 155 -2.58 -15.44 10.23
CA LYS A 155 -3.81 -14.80 10.73
C LYS A 155 -4.99 -15.77 10.79
N LEU A 156 -5.19 -16.57 9.73
CA LEU A 156 -6.26 -17.56 9.70
C LEU A 156 -6.00 -18.70 10.70
N LEU A 157 -4.76 -19.17 10.83
CA LEU A 157 -4.42 -20.23 11.79
C LEU A 157 -4.61 -19.80 13.23
N GLU A 158 -4.20 -18.57 13.58
CA GLU A 158 -4.41 -17.98 14.91
C GLU A 158 -5.90 -17.90 15.24
N GLN A 159 -6.72 -17.48 14.28
CA GLN A 159 -8.17 -17.43 14.43
C GLN A 159 -8.79 -18.82 14.62
N LEU A 160 -8.38 -19.82 13.82
CA LEU A 160 -8.83 -21.19 13.97
C LEU A 160 -8.43 -21.77 15.34
N LEU A 161 -7.21 -21.50 15.79
CA LEU A 161 -6.71 -21.91 17.10
C LEU A 161 -7.54 -21.27 18.22
N ASN A 162 -7.84 -19.97 18.11
CA ASN A 162 -8.67 -19.26 19.09
C ASN A 162 -10.09 -19.83 19.18
N ILE A 163 -10.72 -20.22 18.06
CA ILE A 163 -12.01 -20.92 18.10
C ILE A 163 -11.87 -22.25 18.84
N ALA A 164 -10.85 -23.04 18.50
CA ALA A 164 -10.64 -24.36 19.10
C ALA A 164 -10.41 -24.26 20.62
N ILE A 165 -9.62 -23.29 21.09
CA ILE A 165 -9.38 -23.01 22.51
C ILE A 165 -10.68 -22.57 23.21
N SER A 166 -11.42 -21.64 22.59
CA SER A 166 -12.67 -21.10 23.15
C SER A 166 -13.73 -22.18 23.35
N ASN A 167 -13.84 -23.11 22.39
CA ASN A 167 -14.79 -24.22 22.45
C ASN A 167 -14.36 -25.34 23.41
N LYS A 168 -13.05 -25.58 23.59
CA LYS A 168 -12.54 -26.59 24.54
C LYS A 168 -12.40 -26.10 25.99
N LYS A 169 -12.64 -24.80 26.27
CA LYS A 169 -12.37 -24.17 27.58
C LYS A 169 -10.95 -24.48 28.11
N ILE A 170 -9.97 -24.59 27.23
CA ILE A 170 -8.58 -24.83 27.64
C ILE A 170 -8.00 -23.49 28.08
N GLU A 171 -7.34 -23.47 29.25
CA GLU A 171 -6.62 -22.30 29.74
C GLU A 171 -5.67 -21.79 28.65
N ALA A 172 -5.79 -20.50 28.34
CA ALA A 172 -5.03 -19.84 27.29
C ALA A 172 -3.55 -20.22 27.38
N ILE A 173 -3.01 -20.78 26.30
CA ILE A 173 -1.59 -21.04 26.20
C ILE A 173 -0.91 -19.68 26.14
N ASN A 174 -0.49 -19.19 27.31
CA ASN A 174 0.40 -18.05 27.45
C ASN A 174 1.74 -18.41 26.82
N LYS A 175 1.95 -18.07 25.54
CA LYS A 175 3.28 -18.05 24.93
C LYS A 175 3.59 -16.61 24.48
N ALA A 176 4.65 -16.07 25.07
CA ALA A 176 5.16 -14.72 24.83
C ALA A 176 5.94 -14.58 23.51
N GLU A 177 5.99 -15.61 22.67
CA GLU A 177 6.65 -15.62 21.37
C GLU A 177 5.64 -15.90 20.27
N THR A 178 5.69 -15.12 19.19
CA THR A 178 4.83 -15.31 18.01
C THR A 178 5.16 -16.65 17.36
N PRO A 179 4.27 -17.65 17.42
CA PRO A 179 4.59 -18.98 16.93
C PRO A 179 4.92 -18.96 15.43
N SER A 180 5.85 -19.82 15.04
CA SER A 180 6.18 -20.06 13.63
C SER A 180 4.96 -20.66 12.90
N LEU A 181 4.92 -20.53 11.57
CA LEU A 181 3.79 -21.06 10.78
C LEU A 181 3.60 -22.57 10.99
N LEU A 182 4.71 -23.31 11.14
CA LEU A 182 4.68 -24.75 11.37
C LEU A 182 4.16 -25.10 12.76
N GLU A 183 4.57 -24.35 13.79
CA GLU A 183 4.06 -24.51 15.15
C GLU A 183 2.56 -24.22 15.21
N LEU A 184 2.09 -23.14 14.59
CA LEU A 184 0.66 -22.82 14.49
C LEU A 184 -0.15 -23.95 13.82
N LYS A 185 0.36 -24.52 12.73
CA LYS A 185 -0.30 -25.67 12.09
C LYS A 185 -0.39 -26.87 13.03
N ASN A 186 0.69 -27.17 13.74
CA ASN A 186 0.72 -28.28 14.69
C ASN A 186 -0.20 -28.02 15.89
N GLU A 187 -0.22 -26.81 16.43
CA GLU A 187 -1.10 -26.41 17.52
C GLU A 187 -2.58 -26.50 17.12
N VAL A 188 -2.95 -26.05 15.92
CA VAL A 188 -4.31 -26.24 15.40
C VAL A 188 -4.62 -27.74 15.25
N LYS A 189 -3.71 -28.55 14.68
CA LYS A 189 -3.87 -30.01 14.55
C LYS A 189 -4.09 -30.71 15.88
N LEU A 190 -3.31 -30.34 16.89
CA LEU A 190 -3.46 -30.84 18.25
C LEU A 190 -4.75 -30.33 18.89
N ALA A 191 -5.17 -29.10 18.60
CA ALA A 191 -6.38 -28.55 19.19
C ALA A 191 -7.64 -29.30 18.75
N TYR A 192 -7.70 -29.88 17.55
CA TYR A 192 -8.89 -30.61 17.10
C TYR A 192 -8.86 -32.12 17.31
N MET A 193 -7.71 -32.80 17.52
CA MET A 193 -7.59 -34.26 17.83
C MET A 193 -8.63 -35.21 17.17
N GLY A 194 -9.06 -34.95 15.94
CA GLY A 194 -10.08 -35.76 15.26
C GLY A 194 -11.52 -35.61 15.79
N ASP A 195 -11.84 -34.54 16.51
CA ASP A 195 -13.19 -34.22 16.95
C ASP A 195 -14.01 -33.63 15.79
N SER A 196 -14.81 -34.48 15.14
CA SER A 196 -15.67 -34.09 14.01
C SER A 196 -16.73 -33.05 14.40
N ILE A 197 -17.17 -33.03 15.66
CA ILE A 197 -18.17 -32.08 16.17
C ILE A 197 -17.54 -30.70 16.30
N LEU A 198 -16.34 -30.62 16.87
CA LEU A 198 -15.59 -29.37 16.97
C LEU A 198 -15.27 -28.80 15.59
N ILE A 199 -14.85 -29.64 14.64
CA ILE A 199 -14.58 -29.19 13.26
C ILE A 199 -15.85 -28.60 12.63
N LYS A 200 -17.01 -29.26 12.77
CA LYS A 200 -18.29 -28.74 12.26
C LYS A 200 -18.69 -27.41 12.93
N GLN A 201 -18.40 -27.24 14.22
CA GLN A 201 -18.60 -25.95 14.92
C GLN A 201 -17.65 -24.87 14.39
N MET A 202 -16.37 -25.20 14.18
CA MET A 202 -15.40 -24.29 13.58
C MET A 202 -15.83 -23.84 12.18
N ILE A 203 -16.37 -24.74 11.35
CA ILE A 203 -16.89 -24.36 10.03
C ILE A 203 -18.04 -23.35 10.13
N LYS A 204 -18.91 -23.45 11.15
CA LYS A 204 -19.94 -22.43 11.39
C LYS A 204 -19.33 -21.10 11.81
N GLU A 205 -18.32 -21.14 12.67
CA GLU A 205 -17.59 -19.92 13.10
C GLU A 205 -16.80 -19.26 11.96
N ILE A 206 -16.34 -20.03 10.97
CA ILE A 206 -15.70 -19.51 9.76
C ILE A 206 -16.65 -18.57 8.98
N ASP A 207 -17.97 -18.77 9.04
CA ASP A 207 -18.92 -17.87 8.37
C ASP A 207 -18.92 -16.47 9.00
N TYR A 208 -18.81 -16.39 10.33
CA TYR A 208 -18.62 -15.12 11.03
C TYR A 208 -17.25 -14.50 10.69
N MET A 209 -16.20 -15.32 10.55
CA MET A 209 -14.88 -14.83 10.14
C MET A 209 -14.90 -14.23 8.74
N ILE A 210 -15.61 -14.87 7.79
CA ILE A 210 -15.76 -14.36 6.43
C ILE A 210 -16.38 -12.96 6.43
N ILE A 211 -17.46 -12.75 7.19
CA ILE A 211 -18.11 -11.44 7.32
C ILE A 211 -17.16 -10.42 7.95
N ASN A 212 -16.41 -10.82 8.99
CA ASN A 212 -15.42 -9.94 9.61
C ASN A 212 -14.30 -9.54 8.64
N TYR A 213 -13.86 -10.47 7.79
CA TYR A 213 -12.88 -10.17 6.74
C TYR A 213 -13.44 -9.23 5.68
N GLU A 214 -14.71 -9.34 5.30
CA GLU A 214 -15.36 -8.40 4.37
C GLU A 214 -15.36 -6.99 4.94
N SER A 215 -15.78 -6.84 6.20
CA SER A 215 -15.75 -5.55 6.89
C SER A 215 -14.33 -4.99 7.03
N GLU A 216 -13.35 -5.85 7.34
CA GLU A 216 -11.95 -5.44 7.43
C GLU A 216 -11.39 -4.99 6.08
N ILE A 217 -11.70 -5.71 4.99
CA ILE A 217 -11.29 -5.36 3.62
C ILE A 217 -11.86 -3.99 3.24
N GLU A 218 -13.14 -3.72 3.53
CA GLU A 218 -13.75 -2.40 3.29
C GLU A 218 -13.07 -1.30 4.09
N CYS A 219 -12.84 -1.53 5.39
CA CYS A 219 -12.16 -0.57 6.26
C CYS A 219 -10.74 -0.26 5.77
N LEU A 220 -9.97 -1.28 5.40
CA LEU A 220 -8.61 -1.13 4.85
C LEU A 220 -8.61 -0.40 3.51
N ASN A 221 -9.58 -0.66 2.65
CA ASN A 221 -9.74 0.08 1.40
C ASN A 221 -10.01 1.58 1.63
N CYS A 222 -10.88 1.91 2.59
CA CYS A 222 -11.14 3.29 2.99
C CYS A 222 -9.89 3.99 3.55
N ASP A 223 -9.13 3.29 4.39
CA ASP A 223 -7.86 3.80 4.94
C ASP A 223 -6.83 4.06 3.83
N ILE A 224 -6.68 3.11 2.89
CA ILE A 224 -5.80 3.27 1.72
C ILE A 224 -6.24 4.46 0.88
N ASP A 225 -7.54 4.61 0.61
CA ASP A 225 -8.07 5.76 -0.13
C ASP A 225 -7.74 7.09 0.55
N LYS A 226 -7.93 7.19 1.87
CA LYS A 226 -7.58 8.38 2.65
C LYS A 226 -6.10 8.71 2.49
N ILE A 227 -5.22 7.74 2.74
CA ILE A 227 -3.76 7.94 2.66
C ILE A 227 -3.35 8.33 1.25
N VAL A 228 -3.81 7.61 0.23
CA VAL A 228 -3.45 7.87 -1.17
C VAL A 228 -3.95 9.25 -1.61
N GLN A 229 -5.17 9.65 -1.26
CA GLN A 229 -5.68 10.98 -1.62
C GLN A 229 -4.83 12.11 -1.01
N ILE A 230 -4.50 12.01 0.28
CA ILE A 230 -3.64 12.97 0.97
C ILE A 230 -2.26 13.00 0.32
N TYR A 231 -1.67 11.82 0.08
CA TYR A 231 -0.32 11.69 -0.46
C TYR A 231 -0.19 12.25 -1.87
N LEU A 232 -1.09 11.84 -2.79
CA LEU A 232 -1.08 12.35 -4.16
C LEU A 232 -1.33 13.86 -4.21
N LYS A 233 -2.17 14.40 -3.31
CA LYS A 233 -2.43 15.83 -3.22
C LYS A 233 -1.23 16.60 -2.67
N ALA A 234 -0.53 16.05 -1.68
CA ALA A 234 0.69 16.62 -1.13
C ALA A 234 1.79 16.72 -2.20
N GLU A 235 2.03 15.65 -2.94
CA GLU A 235 3.00 15.63 -4.05
C GLU A 235 2.62 16.56 -5.20
N TRP A 236 1.33 16.70 -5.50
CA TRP A 236 0.85 17.69 -6.46
C TRP A 236 1.11 19.14 -6.00
N VAL A 237 0.88 19.43 -4.72
CA VAL A 237 1.19 20.75 -4.13
C VAL A 237 2.69 21.02 -4.17
N ARG A 238 3.52 20.03 -3.85
CA ARG A 238 4.97 20.10 -3.95
C ARG A 238 5.42 20.46 -5.36
N CYS A 239 4.91 19.74 -6.37
CA CYS A 239 5.21 20.03 -7.77
C CYS A 239 4.84 21.47 -8.16
N LYS A 240 3.69 21.99 -7.69
CA LYS A 240 3.28 23.38 -7.94
C LYS A 240 4.18 24.42 -7.27
N ILE A 241 4.66 24.15 -6.05
CA ILE A 241 5.51 25.10 -5.30
C ILE A 241 6.90 25.15 -5.93
N GLU A 242 7.49 23.98 -6.20
CA GLU A 242 8.83 23.86 -6.78
C GLU A 242 8.92 24.42 -8.22
N THR A 243 7.81 24.43 -8.97
CA THR A 243 7.75 25.00 -10.33
C THR A 243 7.51 26.51 -10.37
N LYS A 244 6.86 27.11 -9.36
CA LYS A 244 6.48 28.54 -9.38
C LYS A 244 7.57 29.50 -8.90
N MET A 245 8.33 29.15 -7.87
CA MET A 245 9.27 30.08 -7.22
C MET A 245 10.49 29.35 -6.65
N TRP A 246 11.43 29.03 -7.53
CA TRP A 246 12.81 28.70 -7.15
C TRP A 246 13.64 29.98 -7.05
N PRO A 247 14.55 30.17 -6.07
CA PRO A 247 15.03 29.25 -5.02
C PRO A 247 14.37 29.40 -3.63
N TYR A 248 13.40 30.29 -3.45
CA TYR A 248 13.09 30.82 -2.11
C TYR A 248 11.98 30.09 -1.33
N ASN A 249 11.27 29.13 -1.91
CA ASN A 249 10.25 28.38 -1.17
C ASN A 249 10.71 26.97 -0.79
N ARG A 250 10.84 26.73 0.53
CA ARG A 250 10.95 25.39 1.10
C ARG A 250 9.55 24.78 1.17
N TYR A 251 9.38 23.62 0.53
CA TYR A 251 8.21 22.78 0.75
C TYR A 251 8.30 22.18 2.15
N ASP A 252 7.32 22.50 2.99
CA ASP A 252 7.15 21.91 4.33
C ASP A 252 6.10 20.81 4.22
N GLU A 253 6.60 19.57 4.12
CA GLU A 253 5.78 18.38 3.91
C GLU A 253 4.81 18.15 5.08
N ASP A 254 5.30 18.25 6.31
CA ASP A 254 4.51 18.02 7.52
C ASP A 254 3.36 19.02 7.63
N LYS A 255 3.62 20.30 7.35
CA LYS A 255 2.58 21.33 7.38
C LYS A 255 1.51 21.09 6.31
N VAL A 256 1.91 20.67 5.11
CA VAL A 256 0.98 20.38 4.01
C VAL A 256 0.14 19.14 4.32
N ILE A 257 0.75 18.07 4.81
CA ILE A 257 0.05 16.82 5.18
C ILE A 257 -0.97 17.09 6.28
N LYS A 258 -0.59 17.78 7.37
CA LYS A 258 -1.50 18.11 8.48
C LYS A 258 -2.70 18.93 8.01
N ARG A 259 -2.48 19.89 7.11
CA ARG A 259 -3.56 20.68 6.51
C ARG A 259 -4.51 19.78 5.70
N LEU A 260 -3.96 18.92 4.85
CA LEU A 260 -4.75 18.03 4.00
C LEU A 260 -5.52 16.98 4.81
N GLN A 261 -4.96 16.48 5.91
CA GLN A 261 -5.65 15.59 6.85
C GLN A 261 -6.89 16.26 7.44
N LYS A 262 -6.75 17.51 7.88
CA LYS A 262 -7.87 18.31 8.41
C LYS A 262 -8.93 18.59 7.35
N GLU A 263 -8.52 19.02 6.16
CA GLU A 263 -9.43 19.25 5.03
C GLU A 263 -10.21 17.98 4.66
N TYR A 264 -9.56 16.81 4.69
CA TYR A 264 -10.22 15.54 4.44
C TYR A 264 -11.27 15.24 5.53
N GLU A 265 -10.92 15.39 6.81
CA GLU A 265 -11.84 15.13 7.92
C GLU A 265 -13.04 16.08 7.95
N ASP A 266 -12.86 17.33 7.56
CA ASP A 266 -13.94 18.31 7.46
C ASP A 266 -14.86 18.05 6.26
N HIS A 267 -14.37 17.40 5.20
CA HIS A 267 -15.16 17.05 4.00
C HIS A 267 -16.03 15.79 4.16
N TRP A 268 -15.72 14.93 5.12
CA TRP A 268 -16.41 13.65 5.36
C TRP A 268 -17.22 13.63 6.67
N LYS A 269 -17.41 14.78 7.31
CA LYS A 269 -18.41 15.02 8.38
C LYS A 269 -19.70 15.57 7.78
#